data_AF-A0A7C6XRD3-F1
#
_entry.id   AF-A0A7C6XRD3-F1
#
_cell.length_a   1.000
_cell.length_b   1.000
_cell.length_c   1.000
_cell.angle_alpha   90.00
_cell.angle_beta   90.00
_cell.angle_gamma   90.00
#
_symmetry.space_group_name_H-M   'P 1'
#
loop_
_entity.id
_entity.type
_entity.pdbx_description
1 polymer ?
#
loop_
_entity_poly.entity_id
_entity_poly.type
_entity_poly.pdbx_seq_one_letter_code
_entity_poly.pdbx_strand_id
1 'polypeptide(L)'
;MNKYQKILLSFQDKKYQEFSKKLVPDDAYEIIGVRMPIIRKLAKEYFLDPYTKTFMEDLPHKYHEENMLHVYFIDQIKDYDLGIKALDKFLPYATNWAVTDSFSNRKFMSKNAFYQKLLDWLTYDKEYTIRYGIVSLLKYLDNDEKIDEMLKKVLEVEKDTYYINMAKAWFLCEALIKQYEKTIPLFEENKKRFDENLPNKKSKNGISFSRDIQNKAIQKCVDSFRISDETKDYLKTLKIKKS
;
A
#
# COMPACT_ATOMS: atom_id res chain seq x y z
N MET A 1 -9.88 -13.58 -26.33
CA MET A 1 -9.04 -14.11 -25.23
C MET A 1 -7.58 -13.99 -25.63
N ASN A 2 -6.83 -13.14 -24.93
CA ASN A 2 -5.42 -12.88 -25.23
C ASN A 2 -4.51 -14.05 -24.81
N LYS A 3 -3.22 -13.99 -25.17
CA LYS A 3 -2.23 -15.04 -24.85
C LYS A 3 -2.12 -15.31 -23.34
N TYR A 4 -2.02 -14.26 -22.53
CA TYR A 4 -1.87 -14.42 -21.08
C TYR A 4 -3.15 -14.86 -20.38
N GLN A 5 -4.33 -14.50 -20.89
CA GLN A 5 -5.60 -15.05 -20.41
C GLN A 5 -5.65 -16.57 -20.58
N LYS A 6 -5.23 -17.09 -21.75
CA LYS A 6 -5.15 -18.54 -21.99
C LYS A 6 -4.23 -19.23 -20.98
N ILE A 7 -3.06 -18.63 -20.72
CA ILE A 7 -2.08 -19.16 -19.77
C ILE A 7 -2.62 -19.08 -18.33
N LEU A 8 -3.17 -17.95 -17.90
CA LEU A 8 -3.70 -17.80 -16.55
C LEU A 8 -4.86 -18.76 -16.30
N LEU A 9 -5.76 -18.93 -17.27
CA LEU A 9 -6.88 -19.87 -17.18
C LEU A 9 -6.43 -21.34 -17.08
N SER A 10 -5.29 -21.72 -17.66
CA SER A 10 -4.78 -23.09 -17.51
C SER A 10 -4.26 -23.40 -16.10
N PHE A 11 -4.00 -22.37 -15.28
CA PHE A 11 -3.63 -22.49 -13.87
C PHE A 11 -4.79 -22.18 -12.89
N GLN A 12 -6.02 -22.17 -13.38
CA GLN A 12 -7.20 -21.89 -12.56
C GLN A 12 -7.37 -22.91 -11.42
N ASP A 13 -7.45 -22.40 -10.20
CA ASP A 13 -7.88 -23.13 -9.01
C ASP A 13 -9.21 -22.54 -8.51
N LYS A 14 -10.31 -23.27 -8.70
CA LYS A 14 -11.66 -22.83 -8.32
C LYS A 14 -11.83 -22.62 -6.82
N LYS A 15 -11.19 -23.44 -5.98
CA LYS A 15 -11.26 -23.28 -4.52
C LYS A 15 -10.52 -22.01 -4.10
N TYR A 16 -9.37 -21.75 -4.73
CA TYR A 16 -8.64 -20.51 -4.50
C TYR A 16 -9.39 -19.29 -5.04
N GLN A 17 -10.05 -19.40 -6.19
CA GLN A 17 -10.91 -18.36 -6.75
C GLN A 17 -11.99 -17.94 -5.74
N GLU A 18 -12.71 -18.89 -5.16
CA GLU A 18 -13.76 -18.63 -4.16
C GLU A 18 -13.21 -17.99 -2.89
N PHE A 19 -12.04 -18.42 -2.43
CA PHE A 19 -11.35 -17.81 -1.31
C PHE A 19 -10.97 -16.35 -1.64
N SER A 20 -10.34 -16.11 -2.78
CA SER A 20 -9.90 -14.78 -3.22
C SER A 20 -11.08 -13.81 -3.38
N LYS A 21 -12.22 -14.25 -3.91
CA LYS A 21 -13.44 -13.42 -4.04
C LYS A 21 -13.98 -12.91 -2.70
N LYS A 22 -13.76 -13.65 -1.61
CA LYS A 22 -14.17 -13.22 -0.27
C LYS A 22 -13.20 -12.22 0.36
N LEU A 23 -11.94 -12.22 -0.10
CA LEU A 23 -10.85 -11.45 0.48
C LEU A 23 -10.58 -10.13 -0.26
N VAL A 24 -10.69 -10.16 -1.60
CA VAL A 24 -10.45 -9.01 -2.46
C VAL A 24 -11.78 -8.32 -2.74
N PRO A 25 -11.98 -7.09 -2.23
CA PRO A 25 -13.22 -6.35 -2.37
C PRO A 25 -13.19 -5.60 -3.70
N ASP A 26 -13.44 -6.34 -4.78
CA ASP A 26 -13.34 -5.79 -6.13
C ASP A 26 -14.34 -6.45 -7.08
N ASP A 27 -15.41 -5.71 -7.36
CA ASP A 27 -16.43 -6.10 -8.33
C ASP A 27 -16.04 -5.71 -9.77
N ALA A 28 -14.94 -4.96 -9.96
CA ALA A 28 -14.52 -4.48 -11.27
C ALA A 28 -13.88 -5.59 -12.13
N TYR A 29 -13.40 -6.67 -11.53
CA TYR A 29 -12.67 -7.73 -12.24
C TYR A 29 -13.18 -9.14 -11.95
N GLU A 30 -13.12 -9.97 -12.98
CA GLU A 30 -13.25 -11.41 -12.80
C GLU A 30 -11.98 -11.96 -12.12
N ILE A 31 -12.13 -12.77 -11.08
CA ILE A 31 -11.00 -13.50 -10.47
C ILE A 31 -10.88 -14.85 -11.16
N ILE A 32 -9.70 -15.24 -11.61
CA ILE A 32 -9.44 -16.56 -12.22
C ILE A 32 -9.20 -17.61 -11.13
N GLY A 33 -8.46 -17.26 -10.08
CA GLY A 33 -7.97 -18.15 -9.03
C GLY A 33 -6.57 -18.69 -9.30
N VAL A 34 -5.61 -17.84 -9.68
CA VAL A 34 -4.20 -18.27 -9.87
C VAL A 34 -3.36 -17.93 -8.65
N ARG A 35 -2.61 -18.91 -8.14
CA ARG A 35 -1.75 -18.75 -6.96
C ARG A 35 -0.56 -17.82 -7.27
N MET A 36 -0.18 -16.97 -6.32
CA MET A 36 0.89 -15.99 -6.49
C MET A 36 2.26 -16.54 -6.95
N PRO A 37 2.74 -17.71 -6.48
CA PRO A 37 3.99 -18.27 -6.98
C PRO A 37 3.98 -18.53 -8.49
N ILE A 38 2.83 -18.91 -9.05
CA ILE A 38 2.66 -19.14 -10.49
C ILE A 38 2.75 -17.81 -11.23
N ILE A 39 2.02 -16.77 -10.79
CA ILE A 39 2.05 -15.44 -11.43
C ILE A 39 3.49 -14.90 -11.46
N ARG A 40 4.24 -15.01 -10.35
CA ARG A 40 5.64 -14.59 -10.29
C ARG A 40 6.55 -15.38 -11.23
N LYS A 41 6.31 -16.69 -11.37
CA LYS A 41 7.05 -17.54 -12.32
C LYS A 41 6.77 -17.09 -13.76
N LEU A 42 5.50 -16.93 -14.12
CA LEU A 42 5.07 -16.50 -15.45
C LEU A 42 5.66 -15.13 -15.81
N ALA A 43 5.65 -14.18 -14.88
CA ALA A 43 6.22 -12.86 -15.13
C ALA A 43 7.71 -12.90 -15.48
N LYS A 44 8.49 -13.76 -14.80
CA LYS A 44 9.91 -13.94 -15.11
C LYS A 44 10.13 -14.63 -16.45
N GLU A 45 9.33 -15.66 -16.72
CA GLU A 45 9.42 -16.47 -17.94
C GLU A 45 9.07 -15.67 -19.19
N TYR A 46 8.01 -14.87 -19.12
CA TYR A 46 7.46 -14.16 -20.28
C TYR A 46 7.85 -12.70 -20.40
N PHE A 47 8.68 -12.16 -19.50
CA PHE A 47 9.02 -10.73 -19.57
C PHE A 47 9.64 -10.30 -20.92
N LEU A 48 10.47 -11.16 -21.51
CA LEU A 48 11.10 -10.91 -22.82
C LEU A 48 10.25 -11.35 -24.02
N ASP A 49 9.03 -11.84 -23.77
CA ASP A 49 8.11 -12.19 -24.83
C ASP A 49 7.66 -10.93 -25.60
N PRO A 50 7.71 -10.92 -26.94
CA PRO A 50 7.30 -9.75 -27.73
C PRO A 50 5.87 -9.29 -27.43
N TYR A 51 4.98 -10.21 -27.04
CA TYR A 51 3.60 -9.89 -26.71
C TYR A 51 3.43 -9.16 -25.38
N THR A 52 4.41 -9.23 -24.47
CA THR A 52 4.35 -8.58 -23.14
C THR A 52 4.15 -7.08 -23.24
N LYS A 53 4.82 -6.42 -24.19
CA LYS A 53 4.64 -4.98 -24.41
C LYS A 53 3.20 -4.66 -24.79
N THR A 54 2.64 -5.38 -25.76
CA THR A 54 1.25 -5.21 -26.19
C THR A 54 0.28 -5.44 -25.04
N PHE A 55 0.49 -6.49 -24.24
CA PHE A 55 -0.32 -6.77 -23.06
C PHE A 55 -0.27 -5.65 -22.01
N MET A 56 0.92 -5.13 -21.70
CA MET A 56 1.06 -4.02 -20.73
C MET A 56 0.45 -2.71 -21.25
N GLU A 57 0.28 -2.58 -22.56
CA GLU A 57 -0.34 -1.42 -23.19
C GLU A 57 -1.88 -1.51 -23.28
N ASP A 58 -2.44 -2.73 -23.24
CA ASP A 58 -3.87 -3.04 -23.33
C ASP A 58 -4.54 -2.94 -21.95
N LEU A 59 -4.95 -1.72 -21.57
CA LEU A 59 -5.61 -1.40 -20.31
C LEU A 59 -7.01 -0.82 -20.56
N PRO A 60 -8.01 -1.07 -19.68
CA PRO A 60 -7.92 -1.87 -18.45
C PRO A 60 -7.91 -3.38 -18.69
N HIS A 61 -7.29 -4.12 -17.77
CA HIS A 61 -7.33 -5.58 -17.76
C HIS A 61 -8.71 -6.12 -17.37
N LYS A 62 -9.05 -7.32 -17.85
CA LYS A 62 -10.32 -7.98 -17.53
C LYS A 62 -10.28 -8.74 -16.21
N TYR A 63 -9.18 -9.47 -15.98
CA TYR A 63 -9.03 -10.35 -14.82
C TYR A 63 -8.13 -9.75 -13.75
N HIS A 64 -8.43 -10.05 -12.48
CA HIS A 64 -7.58 -9.65 -11.36
C HIS A 64 -6.13 -10.14 -11.54
N GLU A 65 -5.96 -11.38 -11.97
CA GLU A 65 -4.63 -11.97 -12.19
C GLU A 65 -3.87 -11.38 -13.39
N GLU A 66 -4.55 -10.74 -14.35
CA GLU A 66 -3.88 -9.96 -15.40
C GLU A 66 -3.23 -8.72 -14.80
N ASN A 67 -3.93 -8.01 -13.92
CA ASN A 67 -3.35 -6.89 -13.16
C ASN A 67 -2.15 -7.34 -12.33
N MET A 68 -2.27 -8.46 -11.62
CA MET A 68 -1.16 -9.02 -10.84
C MET A 68 0.04 -9.39 -11.73
N LEU A 69 -0.20 -9.99 -12.89
CA LEU A 69 0.85 -10.33 -13.84
C LEU A 69 1.53 -9.06 -14.39
N HIS A 70 0.76 -8.03 -14.72
CA HIS A 70 1.26 -6.72 -15.15
C HIS A 70 2.20 -6.11 -14.10
N VAL A 71 1.78 -6.08 -12.83
CA VAL A 71 2.63 -5.65 -11.70
C VAL A 71 3.99 -6.36 -11.72
N TYR A 72 4.01 -7.68 -11.89
CA TYR A 72 5.26 -8.43 -11.90
C TYR A 72 6.10 -8.27 -13.16
N PHE A 73 5.49 -7.91 -14.30
CA PHE A 73 6.23 -7.47 -15.49
C PHE A 73 6.90 -6.11 -15.26
N ILE A 74 6.21 -5.15 -14.64
CA ILE A 74 6.83 -3.87 -14.23
C ILE A 74 8.01 -4.13 -13.30
N ASP A 75 7.86 -5.02 -12.32
CA ASP A 75 8.94 -5.45 -11.43
C ASP A 75 10.14 -6.08 -12.17
N GLN A 76 9.99 -6.53 -13.43
CA GLN A 76 11.09 -7.02 -14.25
C GLN A 76 11.88 -5.90 -14.96
N ILE A 77 11.32 -4.69 -15.11
CA ILE A 77 11.99 -3.54 -15.71
C ILE A 77 13.15 -3.09 -14.81
N LYS A 78 14.36 -3.01 -15.37
CA LYS A 78 15.57 -2.55 -14.65
C LYS A 78 15.82 -1.06 -14.79
N ASP A 79 15.47 -0.52 -15.95
CA ASP A 79 15.60 0.90 -16.23
C ASP A 79 14.59 1.70 -15.39
N TYR A 80 15.09 2.74 -14.73
CA TYR A 80 14.28 3.52 -13.80
C TYR A 80 13.18 4.29 -14.53
N ASP A 81 13.52 5.04 -15.58
CA ASP A 81 12.58 5.92 -16.26
C ASP A 81 11.49 5.12 -16.98
N LEU A 82 11.86 3.99 -17.60
CA LEU A 82 10.89 3.07 -18.19
C LEU A 82 9.98 2.44 -17.12
N GLY A 83 10.54 2.12 -15.94
CA GLY A 83 9.79 1.56 -14.82
C GLY A 83 8.76 2.54 -14.26
N ILE A 84 9.17 3.79 -14.01
CA ILE A 84 8.26 4.85 -13.55
C ILE A 84 7.19 5.15 -14.58
N LYS A 85 7.54 5.23 -15.86
CA LYS A 85 6.56 5.41 -16.94
C LYS A 85 5.52 4.28 -16.99
N ALA A 86 5.95 3.04 -16.77
CA ALA A 86 5.05 1.89 -16.72
C ALA A 86 4.14 1.93 -15.47
N LEU A 87 4.68 2.33 -14.32
CA LEU A 87 3.91 2.55 -13.08
C LEU A 87 2.85 3.65 -13.26
N ASP A 88 3.25 4.82 -13.76
CA ASP A 88 2.34 5.95 -13.99
C ASP A 88 1.20 5.58 -14.95
N LYS A 89 1.49 4.75 -15.97
CA LYS A 89 0.47 4.24 -16.89
C LYS A 89 -0.48 3.23 -16.23
N PHE A 90 0.04 2.35 -15.37
CA PHE A 90 -0.73 1.25 -14.79
C PHE A 90 -1.56 1.63 -13.57
N LEU A 91 -0.99 2.39 -12.63
CA LEU A 91 -1.60 2.68 -11.32
C LEU A 91 -3.02 3.26 -11.39
N PRO A 92 -3.40 4.12 -12.36
CA PRO A 92 -4.76 4.60 -12.51
C PRO A 92 -5.83 3.51 -12.72
N TYR A 93 -5.42 2.32 -13.15
CA TYR A 93 -6.27 1.15 -13.37
C TYR A 93 -6.24 0.15 -12.20
N ALA A 94 -5.45 0.38 -11.15
CA ALA A 94 -5.50 -0.47 -9.96
C ALA A 94 -6.76 -0.14 -9.13
N THR A 95 -7.52 -1.16 -8.75
CA THR A 95 -8.83 -1.03 -8.07
C THR A 95 -8.90 -1.80 -6.74
N ASN A 96 -7.83 -2.47 -6.34
CA ASN A 96 -7.78 -3.17 -5.06
C ASN A 96 -6.36 -3.23 -4.47
N TRP A 97 -6.32 -3.46 -3.16
CA TRP A 97 -5.09 -3.48 -2.38
C TRP A 97 -4.18 -4.66 -2.75
N ALA A 98 -4.73 -5.81 -3.19
CA ALA A 98 -3.93 -6.97 -3.52
C ALA A 98 -3.04 -6.71 -4.74
N VAL A 99 -3.51 -5.89 -5.69
CA VAL A 99 -2.70 -5.42 -6.84
C VAL A 99 -1.58 -4.49 -6.37
N THR A 100 -1.92 -3.41 -5.66
CA THR A 100 -0.92 -2.38 -5.31
C THR A 100 0.10 -2.82 -4.28
N ASP A 101 -0.28 -3.70 -3.36
CA ASP A 101 0.63 -4.16 -2.31
C ASP A 101 1.59 -5.26 -2.82
N SER A 102 1.36 -5.79 -4.02
CA SER A 102 2.16 -6.87 -4.62
C SER A 102 3.49 -6.44 -5.22
N PHE A 103 3.66 -5.13 -5.47
CA PHE A 103 4.88 -4.57 -6.05
C PHE A 103 6.09 -4.76 -5.15
N SER A 104 7.18 -5.27 -5.72
CA SER A 104 8.43 -5.46 -4.97
C SER A 104 9.17 -4.14 -4.70
N ASN A 105 9.08 -3.16 -5.61
CA ASN A 105 9.82 -1.89 -5.66
C ASN A 105 11.35 -2.00 -5.60
N ARG A 106 11.92 -3.19 -5.41
CA ARG A 106 13.33 -3.37 -5.00
C ARG A 106 14.33 -2.71 -5.93
N LYS A 107 14.01 -2.64 -7.22
CA LYS A 107 14.88 -2.06 -8.26
C LYS A 107 14.97 -0.54 -8.20
N PHE A 108 13.97 0.13 -7.63
CA PHE A 108 13.90 1.59 -7.60
C PHE A 108 14.15 2.18 -6.21
N MET A 109 14.10 1.36 -5.15
CA MET A 109 14.23 1.80 -3.75
C MET A 109 15.50 2.63 -3.44
N SER A 110 16.64 2.31 -4.05
CA SER A 110 17.89 3.04 -3.81
C SER A 110 17.96 4.41 -4.46
N LYS A 111 17.01 4.75 -5.35
CA LYS A 111 16.99 6.03 -6.07
C LYS A 111 16.23 7.07 -5.24
N ASN A 112 16.87 8.20 -4.95
CA ASN A 112 16.19 9.31 -4.26
C ASN A 112 15.01 9.87 -5.08
N ALA A 113 15.12 9.84 -6.41
CA ALA A 113 14.03 10.21 -7.31
C ALA A 113 12.78 9.34 -7.10
N PHE A 114 12.95 8.05 -6.75
CA PHE A 114 11.81 7.18 -6.48
C PHE A 114 11.06 7.61 -5.22
N TYR A 115 11.79 7.93 -4.15
CA TYR A 115 11.21 8.48 -2.92
C TYR A 115 10.37 9.73 -3.21
N GLN A 116 10.91 10.68 -3.98
CA GLN A 116 10.18 11.88 -4.39
C GLN A 116 8.92 11.54 -5.22
N LYS A 117 9.02 10.55 -6.12
CA LYS A 117 7.86 10.07 -6.89
C LYS A 117 6.79 9.39 -6.02
N LEU A 118 7.19 8.70 -4.94
CA LEU A 118 6.23 8.16 -3.97
C LEU A 118 5.45 9.27 -3.28
N LEU A 119 6.12 10.37 -2.89
CA LEU A 119 5.46 11.54 -2.33
C LEU A 119 4.54 12.23 -3.34
N ASP A 120 4.94 12.31 -4.61
CA ASP A 120 4.10 12.82 -5.71
C ASP A 120 2.79 12.02 -5.83
N TRP A 121 2.85 10.69 -5.84
CA TRP A 121 1.65 9.83 -5.91
C TRP A 121 0.69 9.98 -4.71
N LEU A 122 1.13 10.51 -3.56
CA LEU A 122 0.22 10.83 -2.45
C LEU A 122 -0.74 11.98 -2.77
N THR A 123 -0.40 12.81 -3.75
CA THR A 123 -1.20 13.98 -4.16
C THR A 123 -2.22 13.66 -5.26
N TYR A 124 -2.20 12.43 -5.78
CA TYR A 124 -3.08 12.02 -6.88
C TYR A 124 -4.48 11.76 -6.35
N ASP A 125 -5.48 11.71 -7.23
CA ASP A 125 -6.85 11.43 -6.81
C ASP A 125 -7.12 9.91 -6.66
N LYS A 126 -6.48 9.04 -7.43
CA LYS A 126 -6.84 7.62 -7.45
C LYS A 126 -6.46 6.90 -6.14
N GLU A 127 -7.46 6.30 -5.48
CA GLU A 127 -7.32 5.68 -4.15
C GLU A 127 -6.14 4.71 -4.06
N TYR A 128 -6.03 3.82 -5.03
CA TYR A 128 -5.01 2.77 -5.04
C TYR A 128 -3.63 3.29 -5.48
N THR A 129 -3.57 4.37 -6.27
CA THR A 129 -2.30 5.09 -6.51
C THR A 129 -1.75 5.69 -5.22
N ILE A 130 -2.60 6.36 -4.44
CA ILE A 130 -2.23 6.92 -3.14
C ILE A 130 -1.81 5.79 -2.19
N ARG A 131 -2.60 4.71 -2.10
CA ARG A 131 -2.27 3.53 -1.29
C ARG A 131 -0.91 2.96 -1.66
N TYR A 132 -0.64 2.79 -2.96
CA TYR A 132 0.65 2.32 -3.45
C TYR A 132 1.80 3.21 -2.96
N GLY A 133 1.63 4.53 -3.01
CA GLY A 133 2.59 5.50 -2.44
C GLY A 133 2.86 5.23 -0.96
N ILE A 134 1.80 5.21 -0.14
CA ILE A 134 1.89 5.00 1.32
C ILE A 134 2.56 3.67 1.67
N VAL A 135 2.11 2.57 1.07
CA VAL A 135 2.63 1.23 1.35
C VAL A 135 4.08 1.08 0.86
N SER A 136 4.43 1.74 -0.25
CA SER A 136 5.81 1.75 -0.74
C SER A 136 6.77 2.51 0.20
N LEU A 137 6.28 3.55 0.88
CA LEU A 137 7.07 4.33 1.85
C LEU A 137 7.45 3.52 3.11
N LEU A 138 6.76 2.40 3.40
CA LEU A 138 7.13 1.52 4.52
C LEU A 138 8.60 1.05 4.45
N LYS A 139 9.12 0.92 3.23
CA LYS A 139 10.49 0.47 2.96
C LYS A 139 11.55 1.57 3.23
N TYR A 140 11.13 2.81 3.49
CA TYR A 140 11.99 3.94 3.81
C TYR A 140 12.00 4.30 5.31
N LEU A 141 11.20 3.61 6.15
CA LEU A 141 11.01 3.97 7.56
C LEU A 141 12.27 3.88 8.43
N ASP A 142 13.29 3.14 8.02
CA ASP A 142 14.58 3.09 8.74
C ASP A 142 15.46 4.33 8.46
N ASN A 143 14.98 5.29 7.65
CA ASN A 143 15.73 6.52 7.33
C ASN A 143 15.33 7.66 8.28
N ASP A 144 16.22 7.96 9.22
CA ASP A 144 16.03 9.00 10.25
C ASP A 144 15.85 10.42 9.69
N GLU A 145 16.41 10.71 8.51
CA GLU A 145 16.31 12.03 7.87
C GLU A 145 14.95 12.25 7.19
N LYS A 146 14.30 11.17 6.75
CA LYS A 146 13.05 11.21 5.97
C LYS A 146 11.80 11.02 6.80
N ILE A 147 11.91 10.38 7.96
CA ILE A 147 10.74 9.96 8.77
C ILE A 147 9.80 11.12 9.13
N ASP A 148 10.32 12.29 9.50
CA ASP A 148 9.49 13.44 9.87
C ASP A 148 8.70 13.98 8.67
N GLU A 149 9.33 14.05 7.49
CA GLU A 149 8.66 14.39 6.23
C GLU A 149 7.61 13.33 5.86
N MET A 150 7.95 12.04 5.94
CA MET A 150 7.05 10.95 5.57
C MET A 150 5.82 10.91 6.47
N LEU A 151 5.99 11.00 7.80
CA LEU A 151 4.88 11.06 8.76
C LEU A 151 3.94 12.23 8.42
N LYS A 152 4.50 13.41 8.16
CA LYS A 152 3.72 14.58 7.76
C LYS A 152 2.96 14.33 6.45
N LYS A 153 3.66 13.96 5.38
CA LYS A 153 3.08 13.80 4.04
C LYS A 153 2.01 12.70 3.98
N VAL A 154 2.23 11.57 4.64
CA VAL A 154 1.25 10.46 4.69
C VAL A 154 0.00 10.88 5.45
N LEU A 155 0.14 11.62 6.56
CA LEU A 155 -1.00 12.05 7.36
C LEU A 155 -1.74 13.26 6.76
N GLU A 156 -1.08 14.07 5.92
CA GLU A 156 -1.67 15.18 5.16
C GLU A 156 -2.55 14.74 3.99
N VAL A 157 -2.47 13.47 3.54
CA VAL A 157 -3.35 12.96 2.47
C VAL A 157 -4.81 13.21 2.82
N GLU A 158 -5.50 14.04 2.04
CA GLU A 158 -6.87 14.47 2.36
C GLU A 158 -7.92 13.41 2.04
N LYS A 159 -7.66 12.55 1.05
CA LYS A 159 -8.61 11.54 0.61
C LYS A 159 -8.90 10.53 1.71
N ASP A 160 -10.12 10.56 2.22
CA ASP A 160 -10.58 9.78 3.38
C ASP A 160 -11.38 8.56 2.93
N THR A 161 -10.68 7.54 2.44
CA THR A 161 -11.28 6.26 2.05
C THR A 161 -10.80 5.13 2.94
N TYR A 162 -11.58 4.05 2.99
CA TYR A 162 -11.26 2.91 3.84
C TYR A 162 -9.86 2.34 3.59
N TYR A 163 -9.45 2.14 2.32
CA TYR A 163 -8.15 1.53 2.03
C TYR A 163 -6.98 2.50 2.19
N ILE A 164 -7.17 3.80 2.01
CA ILE A 164 -6.16 4.80 2.36
C ILE A 164 -5.98 4.85 3.87
N ASN A 165 -7.06 4.90 4.64
CA ASN A 165 -7.00 4.91 6.11
C ASN A 165 -6.34 3.66 6.68
N MET A 166 -6.62 2.50 6.07
CA MET A 166 -5.95 1.25 6.44
C MET A 166 -4.44 1.30 6.13
N ALA A 167 -4.04 1.92 5.01
CA ALA A 167 -2.64 2.11 4.65
C ALA A 167 -1.94 3.09 5.60
N LYS A 168 -2.56 4.23 5.93
CA LYS A 168 -2.05 5.18 6.95
C LYS A 168 -1.89 4.51 8.32
N ALA A 169 -2.88 3.72 8.74
CA ALA A 169 -2.81 2.99 10.00
C ALA A 169 -1.68 1.95 10.02
N TRP A 170 -1.46 1.25 8.89
CA TRP A 170 -0.32 0.34 8.75
C TRP A 170 1.00 1.10 8.77
N PHE A 171 1.10 2.20 8.03
CA PHE A 171 2.26 3.09 8.01
C PHE A 171 2.65 3.59 9.39
N LEU A 172 1.69 4.13 10.14
CA LEU A 172 1.92 4.59 11.51
C LEU A 172 2.43 3.46 12.42
N CYS A 173 1.90 2.25 12.26
CA CYS A 173 2.37 1.14 13.08
C CYS A 173 3.80 0.71 12.73
N GLU A 174 4.12 0.58 11.44
CA GLU A 174 5.50 0.28 11.02
C GLU A 174 6.47 1.40 11.43
N ALA A 175 6.04 2.66 11.34
CA ALA A 175 6.81 3.81 11.77
C ALA A 175 7.07 3.74 13.28
N LEU A 176 6.06 3.40 14.09
CA LEU A 176 6.22 3.24 15.53
C LEU A 176 7.23 2.12 15.87
N ILE A 177 7.18 1.00 15.15
CA ILE A 177 8.09 -0.13 15.38
C ILE A 177 9.54 0.25 15.07
N LYS A 178 9.77 1.04 14.02
CA LYS A 178 11.11 1.38 13.53
C LYS A 178 11.67 2.68 14.10
N GLN A 179 10.80 3.61 14.46
CA GLN A 179 11.07 5.01 14.77
C GLN A 179 10.21 5.46 15.97
N TYR A 180 10.30 4.72 17.07
CA TYR A 180 9.42 4.87 18.24
C TYR A 180 9.37 6.31 18.75
N GLU A 181 10.52 6.89 19.08
CA GLU A 181 10.64 8.24 19.65
C GLU A 181 10.04 9.34 18.77
N LYS A 182 10.12 9.16 17.44
CA LYS A 182 9.56 10.11 16.48
C LYS A 182 8.08 9.91 16.20
N THR A 183 7.55 8.71 16.49
CA THR A 183 6.19 8.34 16.12
C THR A 183 5.22 8.38 17.30
N ILE A 184 5.63 7.94 18.50
CA ILE A 184 4.75 7.90 19.68
C ILE A 184 4.12 9.26 20.04
N PRO A 185 4.81 10.42 19.92
CA PRO A 185 4.22 11.70 20.27
C PRO A 185 2.98 12.03 19.43
N LEU A 186 2.90 11.52 18.19
CA LEU A 186 1.74 11.73 17.32
C LEU A 186 0.49 11.02 17.88
N PHE A 187 0.64 9.84 18.48
CA PHE A 187 -0.47 9.12 19.10
C PHE A 187 -0.95 9.80 20.38
N GLU A 188 -0.01 10.27 21.20
CA GLU A 188 -0.28 10.99 22.46
C GLU A 188 -1.00 12.32 22.18
N GLU A 189 -0.47 13.13 21.25
CA GLU A 189 -1.07 14.40 20.86
C GLU A 189 -2.49 14.21 20.30
N ASN A 190 -2.68 13.19 19.47
CA ASN A 190 -3.99 12.91 18.89
C ASN A 190 -4.97 12.42 19.96
N LYS A 191 -4.55 11.55 20.89
CA LYS A 191 -5.37 11.13 22.05
C LYS A 191 -5.83 12.34 22.87
N LYS A 192 -4.89 13.21 23.23
CA LYS A 192 -5.16 14.44 23.99
C LYS A 192 -6.20 15.33 23.32
N ARG A 193 -6.08 15.54 22.00
CA ARG A 193 -7.05 16.35 21.24
C ARG A 193 -8.47 15.77 21.28
N PHE A 194 -8.60 14.46 21.18
CA PHE A 194 -9.92 13.82 21.28
C PHE A 194 -10.48 13.90 22.71
N ASP A 195 -9.64 13.75 23.74
CA ASP A 195 -10.07 13.89 25.14
C ASP A 195 -10.52 15.33 25.47
N GLU A 196 -9.88 16.33 24.87
CA GLU A 196 -10.23 17.74 25.04
C GLU A 196 -11.44 18.17 24.17
N ASN A 197 -12.10 17.24 23.46
CA ASN A 197 -13.17 17.53 22.48
C ASN A 197 -12.75 18.52 21.37
N LEU A 198 -11.49 18.44 20.93
CA LEU A 198 -10.91 19.26 19.85
C LEU A 198 -10.50 18.39 18.65
N PRO A 199 -11.39 17.57 18.06
CA PRO A 199 -11.02 16.62 17.01
C PRO A 199 -10.47 17.31 15.76
N ASN A 200 -10.95 18.52 15.44
CA ASN A 200 -10.57 19.29 14.26
C ASN A 200 -9.29 20.14 14.44
N LYS A 201 -8.75 20.27 15.66
CA LYS A 201 -7.60 21.14 15.95
C LYS A 201 -6.31 20.47 15.55
N LYS A 202 -5.65 20.88 14.46
CA LYS A 202 -4.31 20.38 14.07
C LYS A 202 -3.30 20.50 15.23
N SER A 203 -2.37 19.54 15.32
CA SER A 203 -1.31 19.61 16.33
C SER A 203 -0.35 20.77 16.06
N LYS A 204 0.61 21.03 16.97
CA LYS A 204 1.61 22.09 16.79
C LYS A 204 2.38 21.97 15.47
N ASN A 205 2.53 20.73 14.97
CA ASN A 205 3.22 20.42 13.72
C ASN A 205 2.28 20.37 12.50
N GLY A 206 1.01 20.78 12.66
CA GLY A 206 0.00 20.76 11.59
C GLY A 206 -0.60 19.39 11.30
N ILE A 207 -0.25 18.36 12.07
CA ILE A 207 -0.61 16.97 11.83
C ILE A 207 -1.87 16.59 12.62
N SER A 208 -2.75 15.81 11.99
CA SER A 208 -3.94 15.23 12.61
C SER A 208 -4.40 14.01 11.85
N PHE A 209 -4.96 13.03 12.54
CA PHE A 209 -5.60 11.90 11.88
C PHE A 209 -6.81 11.42 12.66
N SER A 210 -7.74 10.78 11.94
CA SER A 210 -8.99 10.33 12.51
C SER A 210 -8.74 9.31 13.62
N ARG A 211 -9.74 9.22 14.49
CA ARG A 211 -9.83 8.18 15.49
C ARG A 211 -9.63 6.77 14.91
N ASP A 212 -10.25 6.49 13.77
CA ASP A 212 -10.21 5.16 13.18
C ASP A 212 -8.80 4.80 12.74
N ILE A 213 -8.06 5.76 12.18
CA ILE A 213 -6.63 5.59 11.86
C ILE A 213 -5.84 5.28 13.14
N GLN A 214 -6.02 6.05 14.22
CA GLN A 214 -5.33 5.82 15.51
C GLN A 214 -5.60 4.41 16.05
N ASN A 215 -6.87 4.06 16.22
CA ASN A 215 -7.25 2.81 16.86
C ASN A 215 -6.85 1.60 16.01
N LYS A 216 -6.89 1.71 14.67
CA LYS A 216 -6.40 0.66 13.78
C LYS A 216 -4.88 0.55 13.78
N ALA A 217 -4.15 1.65 13.86
CA ALA A 217 -2.69 1.61 13.97
C ALA A 217 -2.25 0.96 15.29
N ILE A 218 -2.88 1.33 16.41
CA ILE A 218 -2.66 0.68 17.71
C ILE A 218 -2.98 -0.81 17.62
N GLN A 219 -4.11 -1.20 17.02
CA GLN A 219 -4.47 -2.61 16.88
C GLN A 219 -3.39 -3.39 16.10
N LYS A 220 -2.95 -2.87 14.95
CA LYS A 220 -1.88 -3.49 14.16
C LYS A 220 -0.58 -3.66 14.94
N CYS A 221 -0.25 -2.71 15.80
CA CYS A 221 0.95 -2.76 16.61
C CYS A 221 0.82 -3.73 17.77
N VAL A 222 -0.33 -3.78 18.43
CA VAL A 222 -0.62 -4.77 19.49
C VAL A 222 -0.57 -6.19 18.95
N ASP A 223 -1.05 -6.42 17.73
CA ASP A 223 -1.01 -7.73 17.05
C ASP A 223 0.39 -8.10 16.54
N SER A 224 1.36 -7.19 16.62
CA SER A 224 2.75 -7.41 16.17
C SER A 224 3.58 -8.07 17.28
N PHE A 225 4.36 -9.08 16.91
CA PHE A 225 5.38 -9.68 17.78
C PHE A 225 6.67 -8.85 17.88
N ARG A 226 6.78 -7.72 17.16
CA ARG A 226 8.00 -6.89 17.07
C ARG A 226 8.12 -5.80 18.13
N ILE A 227 7.15 -5.67 19.03
CA ILE A 227 7.18 -4.71 20.15
C ILE A 227 6.92 -5.43 21.46
N SER A 228 7.45 -4.89 22.55
CA SER A 228 7.32 -5.49 23.88
C SER A 228 5.89 -5.39 24.40
N ASP A 229 5.55 -6.22 25.37
CA ASP A 229 4.21 -6.19 25.97
C ASP A 229 3.96 -4.89 26.73
N GLU A 230 5.00 -4.29 27.32
CA GLU A 230 4.91 -2.96 27.94
C GLU A 230 4.54 -1.88 26.91
N THR A 231 5.16 -1.90 25.71
CA THR A 231 4.79 -0.98 24.63
C THR A 231 3.34 -1.23 24.19
N LYS A 232 2.90 -2.49 24.07
CA LYS A 232 1.51 -2.81 23.70
C LYS A 232 0.52 -2.28 24.74
N ASP A 233 0.82 -2.45 26.02
CA ASP A 233 -0.03 -1.99 27.10
C ASP A 233 -0.10 -0.48 27.15
N TYR A 234 1.03 0.21 26.94
CA TYR A 234 1.03 1.66 26.79
C TYR A 234 0.16 2.13 25.62
N LEU A 235 0.34 1.54 24.42
CA LEU A 235 -0.46 1.89 23.24
C LEU A 235 -1.96 1.67 23.44
N LYS A 236 -2.38 0.65 24.20
CA LYS A 236 -3.81 0.42 24.51
C LYS A 236 -4.40 1.60 25.27
N THR A 237 -3.63 2.29 26.13
CA THR A 237 -4.09 3.49 26.84
C THR A 237 -4.35 4.68 25.90
N LEU A 238 -3.69 4.70 24.74
CA LEU A 238 -3.83 5.75 23.72
C LEU A 238 -5.00 5.49 22.75
N LYS A 239 -5.77 4.41 22.92
CA LYS A 239 -7.02 4.19 22.15
C LYS A 239 -8.05 5.26 22.50
N ILE A 240 -8.70 5.79 21.47
CA ILE A 240 -9.74 6.82 21.61
C ILE A 240 -11.11 6.13 21.71
N LYS A 241 -11.87 6.48 22.76
CA LYS A 241 -13.19 5.90 23.10
C LYS A 241 -14.33 6.45 22.24
N LYS A 242 -15.42 5.68 22.11
CA LYS A 242 -16.68 6.14 21.48
C LYS A 242 -17.32 7.08 22.48
N SER A 243 -17.47 8.33 22.07
CA SER A 243 -18.47 9.24 22.63
C SER A 243 -19.84 8.64 22.41
#